data_AF-A2AW40-F1
#
_entry.id   AF-A2AW40-F1
#
_cell.length_a   1.000
_cell.length_b   1.000
_cell.length_c   1.000
_cell.angle_alpha   90.00
_cell.angle_beta   90.00
_cell.angle_gamma   90.00
#
_symmetry.space_group_name_H-M   'P 1'
#
loop_
_entity.id
_entity.type
_entity.pdbx_description
1 polymer ?
#
loop_
_entity_poly.entity_id
_entity_poly.type
_entity_poly.pdbx_seq_one_letter_code
_entity_poly.pdbx_strand_id
1 'polypeptide(L)' 'MANQVNGNAVQLKEEEEPMDTSSVTHTEHYKTLIEAGLPQKVAERLDEIFQTGLVAYVDLDERAIDALREFNE' A
#
# COMPACT_ATOMS: atom_id res chain seq x y z
N MET A 1 19.83 -44.82 37.02
CA MET A 1 19.95 -43.50 36.37
C MET A 1 18.83 -43.38 35.35
N ALA A 2 17.95 -42.39 35.53
CA ALA A 2 16.83 -42.11 34.64
C ALA A 2 17.32 -41.36 33.39
N ASN A 3 16.73 -41.62 32.22
CA ASN A 3 16.60 -40.59 31.22
C ASN A 3 15.29 -40.79 30.43
N GLN A 4 14.25 -40.14 30.93
CA GLN A 4 13.07 -39.78 30.14
C GLN A 4 13.37 -38.42 29.52
N VAL A 5 13.27 -38.29 28.20
CA VAL A 5 12.93 -37.03 27.56
C VAL A 5 11.83 -37.26 26.54
N ASN A 6 10.65 -36.94 27.05
CA ASN A 6 9.36 -36.80 26.38
C ASN A 6 9.36 -35.62 25.42
N GLY A 7 8.72 -35.82 24.27
CA GLY A 7 7.85 -34.87 23.57
C GLY A 7 8.30 -33.41 23.38
N ASN A 8 8.63 -33.06 22.14
CA ASN A 8 8.37 -31.71 21.62
C ASN A 8 8.10 -31.83 20.11
N ALA A 9 6.82 -31.92 19.75
CA ALA A 9 5.99 -30.79 19.34
C ALA A 9 6.22 -30.48 17.86
N VAL A 10 5.22 -30.92 17.09
CA VAL A 10 4.95 -30.53 15.71
C VAL A 10 5.14 -29.03 15.61
N GLN A 11 6.22 -28.60 14.96
CA GLN A 11 6.45 -27.20 14.65
C GLN A 11 5.52 -26.84 13.49
N LEU A 12 4.25 -26.60 13.85
CA LEU A 12 3.34 -25.78 13.08
C LEU A 12 3.99 -24.40 13.00
N LYS A 13 4.80 -24.19 11.96
CA LYS A 13 5.01 -22.85 11.45
C LYS A 13 3.74 -22.53 10.68
N GLU A 14 2.73 -22.09 11.42
CA GLU A 14 1.84 -21.07 10.92
C GLU A 14 2.76 -19.86 10.67
N GLU A 15 3.35 -19.81 9.48
CA GLU A 15 3.78 -18.56 8.90
C GLU A 15 2.48 -17.77 8.71
N GLU A 16 2.20 -16.94 9.71
CA GLU A 16 1.22 -15.87 9.63
C GLU A 16 1.62 -15.02 8.42
N GLU A 17 1.04 -15.34 7.27
CA GLU A 17 0.95 -14.43 6.13
C GLU A 17 0.49 -13.08 6.70
N PRO A 18 1.24 -11.99 6.40
CA PRO A 18 1.09 -10.73 7.08
C PRO A 18 -0.38 -10.31 7.02
N MET A 19 -0.97 -10.08 8.18
CA MET A 19 -2.24 -9.36 8.23
C MET A 19 -1.98 -7.97 7.63
N ASP A 20 -2.24 -7.81 6.33
CA ASP A 20 -2.35 -6.54 5.63
C ASP A 20 -3.61 -5.83 6.15
N THR A 21 -3.62 -5.48 7.44
CA THR A 21 -4.53 -4.49 7.98
C THR A 21 -4.06 -3.14 7.47
N SER A 22 -4.39 -2.86 6.21
CA SER A 22 -4.84 -1.57 5.69
C SER A 22 -4.38 -0.36 6.51
N SER A 23 -3.08 -0.25 6.67
CA SER A 23 -2.45 0.98 7.12
C SER A 23 -2.60 1.91 5.93
N VAL A 24 -3.64 2.75 5.96
CA VAL A 24 -3.79 3.93 5.09
C VAL A 24 -2.63 4.87 5.44
N THR A 25 -1.46 4.43 5.02
CA THR A 25 -0.20 5.16 5.11
C THR A 25 -0.12 5.79 3.75
N HIS A 26 -0.41 7.10 3.69
CA HIS A 26 -0.20 7.87 2.47
C HIS A 26 1.16 7.49 1.91
N THR A 27 1.16 6.83 0.76
CA THR A 27 2.37 6.22 0.25
C THR A 27 3.29 7.31 -0.29
N GLU A 28 4.50 6.94 -0.72
CA GLU A 28 5.37 7.89 -1.42
C GLU A 28 4.65 8.49 -2.66
N HIS A 29 3.70 7.77 -3.26
CA HIS A 29 2.89 8.25 -4.38
C HIS A 29 2.06 9.48 -4.02
N TYR A 30 1.43 9.52 -2.84
CA TYR A 30 0.69 10.69 -2.39
C TYR A 30 1.54 11.97 -2.41
N LYS A 31 2.77 11.91 -1.86
CA LYS A 31 3.68 13.06 -1.87
C LYS A 31 4.03 13.49 -3.29
N THR A 32 4.35 12.54 -4.17
CA THR A 32 4.66 12.82 -5.58
C THR A 32 3.48 13.47 -6.30
N LEU A 33 2.24 13.07 -6.00
CA LEU A 33 1.04 13.68 -6.57
C LEU A 33 0.87 15.13 -6.10
N ILE A 34 1.12 15.42 -4.82
CA ILE A 34 1.10 16.80 -4.30
C ILE A 34 2.19 17.65 -4.97
N GLU A 35 3.40 17.12 -5.12
CA GLU A 35 4.52 17.80 -5.77
C GLU A 35 4.28 18.04 -7.27
N ALA A 36 3.55 17.15 -7.95
CA ALA A 36 3.08 17.34 -9.31
C ALA A 36 2.02 18.45 -9.44
N GLY A 37 1.57 19.02 -8.33
CA GLY A 37 0.60 20.11 -8.29
C GLY A 37 -0.85 19.63 -8.27
N LEU A 38 -1.10 18.34 -8.01
CA LEU A 38 -2.46 17.86 -7.81
C LEU A 38 -3.03 18.38 -6.48
N PRO A 39 -4.32 18.70 -6.43
CA PRO A 39 -4.99 19.07 -5.20
C PRO A 39 -5.04 17.88 -4.23
N GLN A 40 -4.95 18.18 -2.93
CA GLN A 40 -4.91 17.19 -1.85
C GLN A 40 -6.00 16.11 -1.96
N LYS A 41 -7.22 16.52 -2.28
CA LYS A 41 -8.38 15.63 -2.40
C LYS A 41 -8.26 14.63 -3.56
N VAL A 42 -7.63 15.04 -4.66
CA VAL A 42 -7.41 14.15 -5.82
C VAL A 42 -6.22 13.24 -5.55
N ALA A 43 -5.15 13.77 -4.96
CA ALA A 43 -3.99 13.00 -4.55
C ALA A 43 -4.35 11.89 -3.55
N GLU A 44 -5.22 12.18 -2.57
CA GLU A 44 -5.70 11.21 -1.57
C GLU A 44 -6.49 10.07 -2.21
N ARG A 45 -7.44 10.40 -3.10
CA ARG A 45 -8.22 9.38 -3.83
C ARG A 45 -7.37 8.52 -4.75
N LEU A 46 -6.38 9.11 -5.41
CA LEU A 46 -5.45 8.36 -6.25
C LEU A 46 -4.54 7.45 -5.44
N ASP A 47 -4.06 7.91 -4.29
CA ASP A 47 -3.26 7.09 -3.38
C ASP A 47 -4.04 5.87 -2.89
N GLU A 48 -5.33 6.05 -2.53
CA GLU A 48 -6.23 4.93 -2.21
C GLU A 48 -6.37 3.96 -3.39
N ILE A 49 -6.54 4.46 -4.62
CA ILE A 49 -6.63 3.63 -5.83
C ILE A 49 -5.30 2.88 -6.06
N PHE A 50 -4.16 3.51 -5.85
CA PHE A 50 -2.86 2.84 -5.96
C PHE A 50 -2.68 1.73 -4.93
N GLN A 51 -3.17 1.93 -3.70
CA GLN A 51 -3.16 0.89 -2.66
C GLN A 51 -4.02 -0.33 -3.03
N THR A 52 -5.04 -0.16 -3.87
CA THR A 52 -5.82 -1.32 -4.39
C THR A 52 -5.04 -2.16 -5.40
N GLY A 53 -3.91 -1.66 -5.93
CA GLY A 53 -3.14 -2.32 -6.98
C GLY A 53 -3.80 -2.31 -8.36
N LEU A 54 -4.92 -1.59 -8.55
CA LEU A 54 -5.62 -1.50 -9.84
C LEU A 54 -4.91 -0.57 -10.83
N VAL A 55 -4.18 0.42 -10.32
CA VAL A 55 -3.45 1.42 -11.11
C VAL A 55 -2.13 1.67 -10.38
N ALA A 56 -1.04 1.87 -11.11
CA ALA A 56 0.22 2.34 -10.55
C ALA A 56 0.52 3.78 -10.98
N TYR A 57 1.34 4.48 -10.20
CA TYR A 57 1.81 5.82 -10.58
C TYR A 57 2.48 5.84 -11.96
N VAL A 58 3.21 4.78 -12.31
CA VAL A 58 3.88 4.64 -13.62
C VAL A 58 2.91 4.52 -14.80
N ASP A 59 1.65 4.18 -14.56
CA ASP A 59 0.61 4.10 -15.59
C ASP A 59 -0.04 5.47 -15.87
N LEU A 60 0.26 6.48 -15.05
CA LEU A 60 -0.20 7.85 -15.25
C LEU A 60 0.82 8.64 -16.06
N ASP A 61 0.50 8.88 -17.33
CA ASP A 61 1.24 9.83 -18.14
C ASP A 61 1.01 11.28 -17.67
N GLU A 62 1.89 12.20 -18.07
CA GLU A 62 1.79 13.65 -17.79
C GLU A 62 0.41 14.22 -18.15
N ARG A 63 -0.19 13.74 -19.26
CA ARG A 63 -1.54 14.16 -19.69
C ARG A 63 -2.64 13.76 -18.69
N ALA A 64 -2.51 12.61 -18.06
CA ALA A 64 -3.45 12.17 -17.03
C ALA A 64 -3.29 13.02 -15.77
N ILE A 65 -2.04 13.31 -15.39
CA ILE A 65 -1.71 14.19 -14.27
C ILE A 65 -2.27 15.61 -14.47
N ASP A 66 -2.11 16.18 -15.67
CA ASP A 66 -2.66 17.51 -16.01
C ASP A 66 -4.19 17.53 -15.94
N ALA A 67 -4.86 16.51 -16.48
CA ALA A 67 -6.32 16.42 -16.41
C ALA A 67 -6.83 16.32 -14.96
N LEU A 68 -6.10 15.60 -14.10
CA LEU A 68 -6.43 15.46 -12.68
C LEU A 68 -6.20 16.76 -11.90
N ARG A 69 -5.27 17.60 -12.34
CA ARG A 69 -4.99 18.92 -11.76
C ARG A 69 -6.10 19.93 -12.04
N GLU A 70 -6.65 19.92 -13.25
CA GLU A 70 -7.74 20.82 -13.69
C GLU A 70 -9.10 20.45 -13.06
N PHE A 71 -9.25 19.23 -12.53
CA PHE A 71 -10.52 18.71 -12.01
C PHE A 71 -11.09 19.41 -10.76
N ASN A 72 -10.32 20.31 -10.14
CA ASN A 72 -10.69 20.97 -8.89
C ASN A 72 -10.57 22.50 -8.96
N GLU A 73 -10.52 23.05 -10.19
CA GLU A 73 -10.59 24.49 -10.50
C GLU A 73 -12.04 24.97 -10.67
#